data_AF-A0A9E6ZRY2-F1
#
_entry.id   AF-A0A9E6ZRY2-F1
#
_cell.length_a   1.000
_cell.length_b   1.000
_cell.length_c   1.000
_cell.angle_alpha   90.00
_cell.angle_beta   90.00
_cell.angle_gamma   90.00
#
_symmetry.space_group_name_H-M   'P 1'
#
loop_
_entity.id
_entity.type
_entity.pdbx_description
1 polymer ?
#
loop_
_entity_poly.entity_id
_entity_poly.type
_entity_poly.pdbx_seq_one_letter_code
_entity_poly.pdbx_strand_id
1 'polypeptide(L)'
;MNLFASLGIKHSILMDSDENETQQIVNEFIENCKNTYTVNIDLFDKDLEDFLGIPTPPRKDLKPLNIMYQHKNESITEEKIAELRGKIESLIE
;
A
#
# COMPACT_ATOMS: atom_id res chain seq x y z
N MET A 1 -3.02 -12.64 -7.79
CA MET A 1 -3.29 -12.14 -9.17
C MET A 1 -3.92 -13.19 -10.07
N ASN A 2 -3.44 -14.44 -10.03
CA ASN A 2 -3.95 -15.52 -10.91
C ASN A 2 -5.46 -15.75 -10.80
N LEU A 3 -6.04 -15.66 -9.59
CA LEU A 3 -7.50 -15.76 -9.43
C LEU A 3 -8.24 -14.64 -10.16
N PHE A 4 -7.79 -13.39 -10.04
CA PHE A 4 -8.39 -12.27 -10.75
C PHE A 4 -8.22 -12.40 -12.26
N ALA A 5 -7.07 -12.90 -12.73
CA ALA A 5 -6.87 -13.21 -14.14
C ALA A 5 -7.83 -14.30 -14.64
N SER A 6 -8.05 -15.38 -13.87
CA SER A 6 -9.02 -16.42 -14.20
C SER A 6 -10.46 -15.90 -14.27
N LEU A 7 -10.76 -14.81 -13.55
CA LEU A 7 -12.06 -14.15 -13.56
C LEU A 7 -12.13 -12.97 -14.56
N GLY A 8 -11.04 -12.66 -15.26
CA GLY A 8 -10.96 -11.52 -16.18
C GLY A 8 -11.02 -10.14 -15.49
N ILE A 9 -10.71 -10.07 -14.20
CA ILE A 9 -10.83 -8.86 -13.38
C ILE A 9 -9.53 -8.06 -13.43
N LYS A 10 -9.62 -6.84 -13.95
CA LYS A 10 -8.52 -5.88 -13.90
C LYS A 10 -8.29 -5.40 -12.46
N HIS A 11 -7.04 -5.36 -12.05
CA HIS A 11 -6.67 -5.00 -10.68
C HIS A 11 -5.32 -4.30 -10.64
N SER A 12 -5.16 -3.44 -9.65
CA SER A 12 -3.90 -2.82 -9.27
C SER A 12 -3.51 -3.21 -7.86
N ILE A 13 -2.22 -3.09 -7.55
CA ILE A 13 -1.66 -3.50 -6.27
C ILE A 13 -0.93 -2.32 -5.67
N LEU A 14 -1.24 -2.04 -4.40
CA LEU A 14 -0.49 -1.11 -3.56
C LEU A 14 -0.11 -1.86 -2.29
N MET A 15 1.18 -1.88 -1.95
CA MET A 15 1.68 -2.61 -0.79
C MET A 15 2.84 -1.89 -0.11
N ASP A 16 3.06 -2.22 1.16
CA ASP A 16 4.26 -1.80 1.88
C ASP A 16 5.47 -2.56 1.34
N SER A 17 6.60 -1.87 1.12
CA SER A 17 7.84 -2.53 0.69
C SER A 17 8.42 -3.42 1.80
N ASP A 18 8.28 -2.99 3.06
CA ASP A 18 8.81 -3.64 4.28
C ASP A 18 10.23 -4.21 4.05
N GLU A 19 11.29 -3.46 4.40
CA GLU A 19 12.71 -3.83 4.18
C GLU A 19 13.18 -5.09 4.96
N ASN A 20 12.68 -6.27 4.60
CA ASN A 20 13.05 -7.56 5.18
C ASN A 20 13.28 -8.58 4.06
N GLU A 21 14.28 -9.45 4.20
CA GLU A 21 14.61 -10.52 3.25
C GLU A 21 13.39 -11.38 2.89
N THR A 22 12.50 -11.65 3.85
CA THR A 22 11.27 -12.42 3.58
C THR A 22 10.30 -11.65 2.69
N GLN A 23 10.21 -10.33 2.87
CA GLN A 23 9.33 -9.48 2.08
C GLN A 23 9.87 -9.25 0.67
N GLN A 24 11.19 -9.26 0.48
CA GLN A 24 11.78 -9.25 -0.87
C GLN A 24 11.32 -10.45 -1.70
N ILE A 25 11.27 -11.65 -1.12
CA ILE A 25 10.76 -12.85 -1.81
C ILE A 25 9.28 -12.67 -2.18
N VAL A 26 8.49 -12.07 -1.29
CA VAL A 26 7.07 -11.78 -1.56
C VAL A 26 6.92 -10.74 -2.67
N ASN A 27 7.72 -9.67 -2.66
CA ASN A 27 7.71 -8.61 -3.67
C ASN A 27 8.09 -9.18 -5.05
N GLU A 28 9.13 -10.01 -5.13
CA GLU A 28 9.50 -10.73 -6.35
C GLU A 28 8.41 -11.70 -6.81
N PHE A 29 7.78 -12.42 -5.88
CA PHE A 29 6.68 -13.31 -6.21
C PHE A 29 5.47 -12.55 -6.80
N ILE A 30 5.16 -11.39 -6.24
CA ILE A 30 4.10 -10.50 -6.73
C ILE A 30 4.47 -10.03 -8.15
N GLU A 31 5.68 -9.53 -8.39
CA GLU A 31 6.10 -9.11 -9.73
C GLU A 31 6.03 -10.27 -10.74
N ASN A 32 6.45 -11.47 -10.35
CA ASN A 32 6.37 -12.67 -11.18
C ASN A 32 4.93 -13.14 -11.47
N CYS A 33 3.96 -12.77 -10.63
CA CYS A 33 2.54 -13.10 -10.81
C CYS A 33 1.77 -12.06 -11.65
N LYS A 34 2.45 -11.02 -12.14
CA LYS A 34 1.87 -10.01 -13.02
C LYS A 34 1.32 -10.65 -14.29
N ASN A 35 0.15 -10.20 -14.72
CA ASN A 35 -0.51 -10.72 -15.92
C ASN A 35 -1.20 -9.59 -16.70
N THR A 36 -1.84 -9.93 -17.82
CA THR A 36 -2.54 -8.98 -18.70
C THR A 36 -3.68 -8.19 -18.01
N TYR A 37 -4.18 -8.67 -16.88
CA TYR A 37 -5.20 -7.99 -16.07
C TYR A 37 -4.62 -7.17 -14.91
N THR A 38 -3.32 -7.25 -14.66
CA THR A 38 -2.64 -6.39 -13.71
C THR A 38 -2.36 -5.04 -14.37
N VAL A 39 -2.99 -3.99 -13.88
CA VAL A 39 -2.88 -2.64 -14.45
C VAL A 39 -1.60 -1.98 -13.92
N ASN A 40 -1.55 -1.66 -12.63
CA ASN A 40 -0.39 -1.05 -12.00
C ASN A 40 -0.01 -1.79 -10.70
N ILE A 41 1.28 -1.80 -10.39
CA ILE A 41 1.82 -2.27 -9.11
C ILE A 41 2.65 -1.12 -8.56
N ASP A 42 2.40 -0.76 -7.31
CA ASP A 42 3.09 0.32 -6.64
C ASP A 42 3.38 -0.06 -5.18
N LEU A 43 4.42 0.55 -4.64
CA LEU A 43 4.98 0.25 -3.33
C LEU A 43 5.11 1.53 -2.52
N PHE A 44 4.95 1.43 -1.21
CA PHE A 44 5.45 2.44 -0.28
C PHE A 44 6.93 2.17 0.01
N ASP A 45 7.76 3.21 0.12
CA ASP A 45 9.20 3.07 0.37
C ASP A 45 9.49 2.21 1.61
N LYS A 46 8.68 2.40 2.66
CA LYS A 46 8.79 1.65 3.92
C LYS A 46 7.45 1.06 4.34
N ASP A 47 6.61 1.87 4.96
CA ASP A 47 5.23 1.53 5.31
C ASP A 47 4.30 2.74 5.16
N LEU A 48 2.99 2.47 5.17
CA LEU A 48 1.96 3.51 5.09
C LEU A 48 2.08 4.55 6.23
N GLU A 49 2.52 4.14 7.43
CA GLU A 49 2.71 5.07 8.55
C GLU A 49 3.81 6.09 8.28
N ASP A 50 4.96 5.64 7.76
CA ASP A 50 6.08 6.50 7.36
C ASP A 50 5.66 7.44 6.22
N PHE A 51 4.91 6.92 5.24
CA PHE A 51 4.35 7.74 4.15
C PHE A 51 3.45 8.87 4.67
N LEU A 52 2.59 8.57 5.65
CA LEU A 52 1.68 9.53 6.29
C LEU A 52 2.36 10.41 7.34
N GLY A 53 3.64 10.15 7.65
CA GLY A 53 4.40 10.91 8.66
C GLY A 53 3.93 10.68 10.09
N ILE A 54 3.27 9.55 10.38
CA ILE A 54 2.74 9.23 11.71
C ILE A 54 3.62 8.23 12.46
N PRO A 55 3.66 8.28 13.80
CA PRO A 55 4.46 7.35 14.58
C PRO A 55 3.90 5.93 14.48
N THR A 56 4.78 4.96 14.22
CA THR A 56 4.44 3.54 14.27
C THR A 56 4.12 3.13 15.71
N PRO A 57 2.95 2.51 15.99
CA PRO A 57 2.62 2.09 17.34
C PRO A 57 3.54 0.93 17.79
N PRO A 58 3.85 0.80 19.10
CA PRO A 58 4.68 -0.28 19.63
C PRO A 58 4.05 -1.67 19.41
N ARG A 59 2.72 -1.70 19.25
CA ARG A 59 1.95 -2.90 18.94
C ARG A 59 1.51 -2.85 17.49
N LYS A 60 1.98 -3.81 16.68
CA LYS A 60 1.66 -3.90 15.25
C LYS A 60 0.16 -4.07 14.97
N ASP A 61 -0.59 -4.70 15.86
CA ASP A 61 -2.05 -4.85 15.73
C ASP A 61 -2.81 -3.52 15.85
N LEU A 62 -2.19 -2.49 16.44
CA LEU A 62 -2.78 -1.17 16.57
C LEU A 62 -2.54 -0.27 15.36
N LYS A 63 -1.81 -0.74 14.34
CA LYS A 63 -1.50 0.05 13.13
C LYS A 63 -2.77 0.66 12.49
N PRO A 64 -3.84 -0.12 12.19
CA PRO A 64 -5.04 0.47 11.57
C PRO A 64 -5.74 1.48 12.49
N LEU A 65 -5.81 1.17 13.80
CA LEU A 65 -6.45 2.04 14.77
C LEU A 65 -5.69 3.36 14.94
N ASN A 66 -4.36 3.30 14.94
CA ASN A 66 -3.49 4.46 15.04
C ASN A 66 -3.67 5.39 13.83
N ILE A 67 -3.69 4.85 12.60
CA ILE A 67 -3.96 5.65 11.39
C ILE A 67 -5.30 6.38 11.50
N MET A 68 -6.37 5.66 11.86
CA MET A 68 -7.70 6.25 12.03
C MET A 68 -7.76 7.30 13.14
N TYR A 69 -7.05 7.07 14.25
CA TYR A 69 -6.94 8.01 15.36
C TYR A 69 -6.21 9.29 14.95
N GLN A 70 -5.05 9.16 14.29
CA GLN A 70 -4.27 10.31 13.82
C GLN A 70 -5.00 11.11 12.75
N HIS A 71 -5.71 10.44 11.85
CA HIS A 71 -6.57 11.10 10.87
C HIS A 71 -7.68 11.91 11.56
N LYS A 72 -8.35 11.31 12.56
CA LYS A 72 -9.42 11.99 13.31
C LYS A 72 -8.92 13.20 14.11
N ASN A 73 -7.68 13.16 14.60
CA ASN A 73 -7.08 14.26 15.36
C ASN A 73 -6.32 15.26 14.48
N GLU A 74 -6.54 15.25 13.15
CA GLU A 74 -5.89 16.17 12.20
C GLU A 74 -4.35 16.15 12.28
N SER A 75 -3.79 15.03 12.76
CA SER A 75 -2.34 14.84 12.92
C SER A 75 -1.65 14.34 11.65
N ILE A 76 -2.43 14.09 10.60
CA ILE A 76 -1.95 13.79 9.24
C ILE A 76 -2.14 15.05 8.40
N THR A 77 -1.07 15.56 7.82
CA THR A 77 -1.11 16.75 6.96
C THR A 77 -2.01 16.52 5.75
N GLU A 78 -2.83 17.52 5.39
CA GLU A 78 -3.68 17.44 4.19
C GLU A 78 -2.89 17.16 2.90
N GLU A 79 -1.65 17.65 2.82
CA GLU A 79 -0.72 17.36 1.72
C GLU A 79 -0.47 15.85 1.58
N LYS A 80 -0.24 15.13 2.69
CA LYS A 80 -0.03 13.67 2.67
C LYS A 80 -1.28 12.89 2.29
N ILE A 81 -2.45 13.40 2.67
CA ILE A 81 -3.74 12.82 2.25
C ILE A 81 -3.93 13.04 0.74
N ALA A 82 -3.58 14.21 0.23
CA ALA A 82 -3.63 14.51 -1.20
C ALA A 82 -2.63 13.65 -1.99
N GLU A 83 -1.41 13.45 -1.49
CA GLU A 83 -0.42 12.54 -2.07
C GLU A 83 -0.93 11.09 -2.08
N LEU A 84 -1.50 10.60 -0.98
CA LEU A 84 -2.09 9.25 -0.91
C LEU A 84 -3.21 9.09 -1.93
N ARG A 85 -4.08 10.09 -2.04
CA ARG A 85 -5.17 10.10 -3.01
C ARG A 85 -4.64 10.06 -4.44
N GLY A 86 -3.66 10.89 -4.77
CA GLY A 86 -3.02 10.90 -6.08
C GLY A 86 -2.39 9.54 -6.43
N LYS A 87 -1.74 8.89 -5.45
CA LYS A 87 -1.18 7.54 -5.60
C LYS A 87 -2.25 6.47 -5.80
N ILE A 88 -3.43 6.60 -5.19
CA ILE A 88 -4.55 5.69 -5.45
C ILE A 88 -5.17 5.95 -6.82
N GLU A 89 -5.33 7.22 -7.21
CA GLU A 89 -5.90 7.59 -8.51
C GLU A 89 -5.01 7.10 -9.67
N SER A 90 -3.68 7.18 -9.55
CA SER A 90 -2.75 6.63 -10.55
C SER A 90 -2.82 5.10 -10.70
N LEU A 91 -3.40 4.40 -9.73
CA LEU A 91 -3.61 2.95 -9.79
C LEU A 91 -4.92 2.55 -10.49
N ILE A 92 -5.84 3.49 -10.71
CA ILE A 92 -7.13 3.20 -11.35
C ILE A 92 -7.06 3.38 -12.87
N GLU A 93 -6.16 4.24 -13.35
CA GLU A 93 -5.90 4.51 -14.77
C GLU A 93 -5.11 3.38 -15.47
#